data_AF-A0A075FQK9-F1
#
_entry.id   AF-A0A075FQK9-F1
#
_cell.length_a   1.000
_cell.length_b   1.000
_cell.length_c   1.000
_cell.angle_alpha   90.00
_cell.angle_beta   90.00
_cell.angle_gamma   90.00
#
_symmetry.space_group_name_H-M   'P 1'
#
loop_
_entity.id
_entity.type
_entity.pdbx_description
1 polymer ?
#
loop_
_entity_poly.entity_id
_entity_poly.type
_entity_poly.pdbx_seq_one_letter_code
_entity_poly.pdbx_strand_id
1 'polypeptide(L)'
;MSNSNFVFNVIFWIRVAFGVISGFSAGLLGFTSDNPDANMGIFFGISMYLLSTAIVRQIFLSKIKEGERLKLFTTGLGSFIGLFLFSWIIYNTFFL
;
A
#
# COMPACT_ATOMS: atom_id res chain seq x y z
N MET A 1 -13.94 22.06 13.03
CA MET A 1 -13.55 20.71 13.46
C MET A 1 -13.01 19.97 12.25
N SER A 2 -11.72 19.63 12.22
CA SER A 2 -11.22 18.66 11.23
C SER A 2 -11.92 17.34 11.53
N ASN A 3 -12.77 16.86 10.62
CA ASN A 3 -13.36 15.52 10.74
C ASN A 3 -12.23 14.51 10.56
N SER A 4 -11.53 14.16 11.64
CA SER A 4 -10.41 13.22 11.62
C SER A 4 -10.80 11.89 10.96
N ASN A 5 -12.05 11.46 11.12
CA ASN A 5 -12.64 10.31 10.43
C ASN A 5 -12.60 10.43 8.90
N PHE A 6 -12.84 11.61 8.34
CA PHE A 6 -12.74 11.84 6.90
C PHE A 6 -11.30 11.68 6.42
N VAL A 7 -10.33 12.23 7.15
CA VAL A 7 -8.90 12.09 6.83
C VAL A 7 -8.48 10.62 6.83
N PHE A 8 -8.88 9.85 7.85
CA PHE A 8 -8.56 8.41 7.90
C PHE A 8 -9.22 7.61 6.76
N ASN A 9 -10.42 7.99 6.33
CA ASN A 9 -11.08 7.38 5.17
C ASN A 9 -10.32 7.68 3.87
N VAL A 10 -9.88 8.93 3.68
CA VAL A 10 -9.04 9.29 2.51
C VAL A 10 -7.72 8.50 2.52
N ILE A 11 -7.08 8.37 3.68
CA ILE A 11 -5.84 7.56 3.83
C ILE A 11 -6.09 6.11 3.44
N PHE A 12 -7.22 5.54 3.86
CA PHE A 12 -7.62 4.18 3.50
C PHE A 12 -7.71 4.02 1.97
N TRP A 13 -8.43 4.91 1.28
CA TRP A 13 -8.59 4.84 -0.18
C TRP A 13 -7.28 5.07 -0.94
N ILE A 14 -6.41 5.97 -0.47
CA ILE A 14 -5.07 6.15 -1.03
C ILE A 14 -4.29 4.83 -0.97
N ARG A 15 -4.32 4.15 0.17
CA ARG A 15 -3.63 2.86 0.36
C ARG A 15 -4.25 1.73 -0.48
N VAL A 16 -5.56 1.74 -0.67
CA VAL A 16 -6.25 0.83 -1.60
C VAL A 16 -5.71 1.00 -3.02
N ALA A 17 -5.69 2.23 -3.53
CA ALA A 17 -5.16 2.52 -4.86
C ALA A 17 -3.68 2.16 -5.00
N PHE A 18 -2.86 2.52 -4.00
CA PHE A 18 -1.45 2.17 -3.96
C PHE A 18 -1.20 0.65 -3.91
N GLY A 19 -2.02 -0.10 -3.18
CA GLY A 19 -1.93 -1.57 -3.10
C GLY A 19 -2.12 -2.21 -4.48
N VAL A 20 -3.16 -1.80 -5.21
CA VAL A 20 -3.42 -2.30 -6.57
C VAL A 20 -2.27 -1.94 -7.51
N ILE A 21 -1.85 -0.67 -7.55
CA ILE A 21 -0.77 -0.21 -8.43
C ILE A 21 0.54 -0.95 -8.15
N SER A 22 0.89 -1.12 -6.87
CA SER A 22 2.12 -1.83 -6.48
C SER A 22 2.07 -3.31 -6.85
N GLY A 23 0.92 -3.97 -6.77
CA GLY A 23 0.78 -5.38 -7.15
C GLY A 23 0.98 -5.59 -8.66
N PHE A 24 0.36 -4.74 -9.49
CA PHE A 24 0.61 -4.75 -10.94
C PHE A 24 2.05 -4.38 -11.28
N SER A 25 2.63 -3.39 -10.59
CA SER A 25 4.02 -2.98 -10.80
C SER A 25 5.00 -4.10 -10.45
N ALA A 26 4.75 -4.87 -9.39
CA ALA A 26 5.60 -6.01 -9.03
C ALA A 26 5.60 -7.08 -10.13
N GLY A 27 4.43 -7.36 -10.70
CA GLY A 27 4.31 -8.25 -11.87
C GLY A 27 5.05 -7.72 -13.10
N LEU A 28 4.88 -6.45 -13.44
CA LEU A 28 5.56 -5.80 -14.57
C LEU A 28 7.09 -5.76 -14.42
N LEU A 29 7.59 -5.64 -13.19
CA LEU A 29 9.02 -5.68 -12.87
C LEU A 29 9.61 -7.10 -12.94
N GLY A 30 8.79 -8.11 -13.22
CA GLY A 30 9.24 -9.48 -13.41
C GLY A 30 9.38 -10.28 -12.10
N PHE A 31 8.82 -9.80 -10.98
CA PHE A 31 8.65 -10.62 -9.79
C PHE A 31 7.49 -11.58 -9.99
N THR A 32 7.62 -12.51 -10.93
CA THR A 32 6.56 -13.46 -11.28
C THR A 32 6.87 -14.84 -10.73
N SER A 33 5.87 -15.72 -10.63
CA SER A 33 5.98 -17.03 -9.99
C SER A 33 7.01 -17.95 -10.64
N ASP A 34 7.29 -17.78 -11.93
CA ASP A 34 8.34 -18.51 -12.65
C ASP A 34 9.75 -17.96 -12.43
N ASN A 35 9.87 -16.76 -11.82
CA ASN A 35 11.16 -16.16 -11.50
C ASN A 35 11.67 -16.68 -10.14
N PRO A 36 12.91 -17.24 -10.05
CA PRO A 36 13.50 -17.62 -8.77
C PRO A 36 13.60 -16.47 -7.76
N ASP A 37 13.65 -15.22 -8.24
CA ASP A 37 13.68 -14.01 -7.41
C ASP A 37 12.27 -13.46 -7.09
N ALA A 38 11.20 -14.23 -7.26
CA ALA A 38 9.82 -13.82 -6.95
C ALA A 38 9.67 -13.33 -5.50
N ASN A 39 10.45 -13.88 -4.57
CA ASN A 39 10.48 -13.47 -3.16
C ASN A 39 10.86 -11.98 -2.98
N MET A 40 11.62 -11.38 -3.90
CA MET A 40 11.95 -9.96 -3.90
C MET A 40 10.71 -9.09 -4.14
N GLY A 41 9.64 -9.63 -4.74
CA GLY A 41 8.35 -8.95 -4.87
C GLY A 41 7.72 -8.60 -3.53
N ILE A 42 7.94 -9.39 -2.48
CA ILE A 42 7.47 -9.06 -1.13
C ILE A 42 8.25 -7.87 -0.55
N PHE A 43 9.58 -7.85 -0.73
CA PHE A 43 10.40 -6.70 -0.33
C PHE A 43 10.01 -5.43 -1.07
N PHE A 44 9.66 -5.54 -2.35
CA PHE A 44 9.10 -4.44 -3.13
C PHE A 44 7.76 -3.95 -2.57
N GLY A 45 6.83 -4.85 -2.23
CA GLY A 45 5.55 -4.51 -1.61
C GLY A 45 5.71 -3.78 -0.27
N ILE A 46 6.65 -4.23 0.58
CA ILE A 46 6.99 -3.56 1.85
C ILE A 46 7.57 -2.16 1.58
N SER A 47 8.46 -2.02 0.60
CA SER A 47 9.06 -0.74 0.25
C SER A 47 8.00 0.25 -0.26
N MET A 48 7.08 -0.22 -1.11
CA MET A 48 5.94 0.58 -1.60
C MET A 48 4.99 0.99 -0.47
N TYR A 49 4.77 0.11 0.51
CA TYR A 49 3.99 0.46 1.68
C TYR A 49 4.65 1.59 2.48
N LEU A 50 5.95 1.50 2.75
CA LEU A 50 6.69 2.54 3.46
C LEU A 50 6.64 3.87 2.70
N LEU A 51 6.79 3.85 1.37
CA LEU A 51 6.61 5.04 0.53
C LEU A 51 5.20 5.63 0.65
N SER A 52 4.16 4.80 0.58
CA SER A 52 2.78 5.24 0.80
C SER A 52 2.60 5.91 2.17
N THR A 53 3.18 5.31 3.23
CA THR A 53 3.12 5.89 4.57
C THR A 53 3.87 7.23 4.68
N ALA A 54 5.00 7.37 3.99
CA ALA A 54 5.77 8.62 3.94
C ALA A 54 4.98 9.74 3.24
N ILE A 55 4.34 9.45 2.11
CA ILE A 55 3.49 10.39 1.37
C ILE A 55 2.29 10.82 2.22
N VAL A 56 1.56 9.86 2.79
CA VAL A 56 0.42 10.14 3.67
C VAL A 56 0.85 10.96 4.87
N ARG A 57 2.00 10.65 5.46
CA ARG A 57 2.57 11.41 6.57
C ARG A 57 2.86 12.85 6.14
N GLN A 58 3.51 13.08 5.00
CA GLN A 58 3.80 14.45 4.54
C GLN A 58 2.53 15.27 4.32
N ILE A 59 1.48 14.68 3.76
CA ILE A 59 0.24 15.40 3.43
C ILE A 59 -0.65 15.66 4.67
N PHE A 60 -0.76 14.68 5.56
CA PHE A 60 -1.78 14.69 6.63
C PHE A 60 -1.23 14.92 8.04
N LEU A 61 0.09 14.91 8.26
CA LEU A 61 0.67 15.06 9.61
C LEU A 61 0.32 16.40 10.28
N SER A 62 0.14 17.48 9.51
CA SER A 62 -0.30 18.78 10.04
C SER A 62 -1.79 18.80 10.41
N LYS A 63 -2.61 17.91 9.84
CA LYS A 63 -4.07 17.86 10.03
C LYS A 63 -4.51 16.94 11.17
N ILE A 64 -3.59 16.18 11.76
CA ILE A 64 -3.85 15.13 12.76
C ILE A 64 -3.18 15.47 14.09
N LYS A 65 -3.88 15.25 15.20
CA LYS A 65 -3.34 15.46 16.55
C LYS A 65 -2.23 14.46 16.87
N GLU A 66 -1.27 14.84 17.71
CA GLU A 66 -0.11 13.99 18.01
C GLU A 66 -0.49 12.60 18.53
N GLY A 67 -1.54 12.50 19.36
CA GLY A 67 -2.04 11.23 19.90
C GLY A 67 -2.62 10.25 18.86
N GLU A 68 -2.97 10.73 17.66
CA GLU A 68 -3.54 9.89 16.60
C GLU A 68 -2.51 9.51 15.51
N ARG A 69 -1.25 9.93 15.64
CA ARG A 69 -0.20 9.67 14.63
C ARG A 69 0.13 8.19 14.46
N LEU A 70 0.01 7.37 15.51
CA LEU A 70 0.16 5.91 15.39
C LEU A 70 -0.94 5.30 14.52
N LYS A 71 -2.16 5.85 14.60
CA LYS A 71 -3.30 5.43 13.78
C LYS A 71 -3.06 5.70 12.30
N LEU A 72 -2.29 6.74 11.95
CA LEU A 72 -1.91 7.02 10.56
C LEU A 72 -1.07 5.89 9.95
N PHE A 73 -0.24 5.20 10.74
CA PHE A 73 0.54 4.06 10.27
C PHE A 73 -0.32 2.81 10.11
N THR A 74 -1.24 2.53 11.03
CA THR A 74 -2.03 1.28 11.02
C THR A 74 -3.27 1.34 10.14
N THR A 75 -3.81 2.54 9.86
CA THR A 75 -5.02 2.72 9.06
C THR A 75 -4.82 2.24 7.63
N GLY A 76 -5.60 1.23 7.20
CA GLY A 76 -5.54 0.70 5.83
C GLY A 76 -4.29 -0.13 5.53
N LEU A 77 -3.53 -0.57 6.53
CA LEU A 77 -2.39 -1.49 6.37
C LEU A 77 -2.84 -2.82 5.74
N GLY A 78 -3.84 -3.47 6.36
CA GLY A 78 -4.37 -4.75 5.86
C GLY A 78 -4.94 -4.64 4.45
N SER A 79 -5.61 -3.53 4.14
CA SER A 79 -6.15 -3.28 2.79
C SER A 79 -5.07 -3.10 1.74
N PHE A 80 -3.98 -2.37 2.06
CA PHE A 80 -2.83 -2.28 1.16
C PHE A 80 -2.24 -3.66 0.88
N ILE A 81 -1.91 -4.43 1.93
CA ILE A 81 -1.26 -5.74 1.78
C ILE A 81 -2.18 -6.71 1.04
N GLY A 82 -3.46 -6.78 1.42
CA GLY A 82 -4.43 -7.64 0.78
C GLY A 82 -4.59 -7.34 -0.71
N LEU A 83 -4.71 -6.07 -1.09
CA LEU A 83 -4.86 -5.67 -2.49
C LEU A 83 -3.56 -5.81 -3.29
N PHE A 84 -2.41 -5.56 -2.67
CA PHE A 84 -1.11 -5.83 -3.27
C PHE A 84 -0.98 -7.29 -3.64
N LEU A 85 -1.16 -8.20 -2.68
CA LEU A 85 -1.07 -9.65 -2.91
C LEU A 85 -2.13 -10.11 -3.91
N PHE A 86 -3.38 -9.67 -3.76
CA PHE A 86 -4.46 -10.04 -4.67
C PHE A 86 -4.16 -9.62 -6.11
N SER A 87 -3.74 -8.36 -6.33
CA SER A 87 -3.43 -7.87 -7.68
C SER A 87 -2.20 -8.55 -8.26
N TRP A 88 -1.19 -8.83 -7.43
CA TRP A 88 0.01 -9.53 -7.85
C TRP A 88 -0.26 -11.00 -8.20
N ILE A 89 -1.14 -11.69 -7.46
CA ILE A 89 -1.61 -13.05 -7.80
C ILE A 89 -2.39 -13.03 -9.11
N ILE A 90 -3.32 -12.08 -9.28
CA ILE A 90 -4.05 -11.90 -10.54
C ILE A 90 -3.06 -11.70 -11.69
N TYR A 91 -2.05 -10.85 -11.51
CA TYR A 91 -1.03 -10.65 -12.53
C TYR A 91 -0.35 -11.97 -12.93
N ASN A 92 0.11 -12.74 -11.93
CA ASN A 92 0.75 -14.03 -12.14
C ASN A 92 -0.19 -15.11 -12.72
N THR A 93 -1.51 -14.94 -12.61
CA THR A 93 -2.47 -15.93 -13.10
C THR A 93 -2.92 -15.63 -14.53
N PHE A 94 -3.07 -14.35 -14.89
CA PHE A 94 -3.64 -13.94 -16.17
C PHE A 94 -2.62 -13.44 -17.18
N PHE A 95 -1.46 -12.94 -16.74
CA PHE A 95 -0.44 -12.32 -17.59
C PHE A 95 0.85 -13.14 -17.68
N LEU A 96 1.05 -14.10 -16.78
CA LEU A 96 2.05 -15.16 -16.90
C LEU A 96 1.39 -16.36 -17.58
#